data_AF-A0A437MQ24-F1
#
_entry.id   AF-A0A437MQ24-F1
#
_cell.length_a   1.000
_cell.length_b   1.000
_cell.length_c   1.000
_cell.angle_alpha   90.00
_cell.angle_beta   90.00
_cell.angle_gamma   90.00
#
_symmetry.space_group_name_H-M   'P 1'
#
loop_
_entity.id
_entity.type
_entity.pdbx_description
1 polymer ?
#
loop_
_entity_poly.entity_id
_entity_poly.type
_entity_poly.pdbx_seq_one_letter_code
_entity_poly.pdbx_strand_id
1 'polypeptide(L)'
;MKKFKLSLSLLAAVLGLTASFAFKAPAPIKHGKFAVAWFLYNGGPANQASSYNKTSGTPSCNGNGALCAIRGEEDGTSGHPMASVLTDPDTERRKFN
;
A
#
# COMPACT_ATOMS: atom_id res chain seq x y z
N MET A 1 6.68 -63.35 -15.04
CA MET A 1 6.19 -62.14 -14.33
C MET A 1 7.40 -61.25 -13.92
N LYS A 2 7.87 -60.32 -14.78
CA LYS A 2 9.05 -59.44 -14.49
C LYS A 2 9.00 -58.10 -15.23
N LYS A 3 7.88 -57.35 -15.19
CA LYS A 3 7.80 -56.03 -15.87
C LYS A 3 7.21 -54.87 -15.06
N PHE A 4 7.06 -55.00 -13.75
CA PHE A 4 6.38 -53.98 -12.93
C PHE A 4 7.28 -53.03 -12.11
N LYS A 5 8.61 -53.04 -12.31
CA LYS A 5 9.55 -52.30 -11.45
C LYS A 5 10.12 -51.00 -12.03
N LEU A 6 9.84 -50.65 -13.29
CA LEU A 6 10.50 -49.53 -13.98
C LEU A 6 9.73 -48.20 -13.97
N SER A 7 8.49 -48.16 -13.46
CA SER A 7 7.65 -46.95 -13.56
C SER A 7 7.78 -45.96 -12.40
N LEU A 8 8.33 -46.35 -11.25
CA LEU A 8 8.31 -45.50 -10.05
C LEU A 8 9.49 -44.53 -9.98
N SER A 9 10.64 -44.91 -10.54
CA SER A 9 11.89 -44.13 -10.48
C SER A 9 11.85 -42.89 -11.37
N LEU A 10 11.06 -42.90 -12.45
CA LEU A 10 10.93 -41.78 -13.37
C LEU A 10 10.10 -40.63 -12.77
N LEU A 11 9.12 -40.95 -11.91
CA LEU A 11 8.28 -39.95 -11.24
C LEU A 11 9.05 -39.14 -10.20
N ALA A 12 10.00 -39.78 -9.49
CA ALA A 12 10.81 -39.12 -8.47
C ALA A 12 11.80 -38.11 -9.05
N ALA A 13 12.29 -38.33 -10.28
CA ALA A 13 13.21 -37.40 -10.95
C ALA A 13 12.52 -36.10 -11.40
N VAL A 14 11.23 -36.16 -11.73
CA VAL A 14 10.45 -34.98 -12.18
C VAL A 14 10.04 -34.09 -11.00
N LEU A 15 9.75 -34.69 -9.84
CA LEU A 15 9.42 -33.93 -8.61
C LEU A 15 10.62 -33.22 -7.97
N GLY A 16 11.84 -33.66 -8.25
CA GLY A 16 13.07 -33.03 -7.72
C GLY A 16 13.47 -31.72 -8.42
N LEU A 17 12.99 -31.47 -9.65
CA LEU A 17 13.39 -30.30 -10.44
C LEU A 17 12.47 -29.08 -10.28
N THR A 18 11.28 -29.25 -9.69
CA THR A 18 10.32 -28.15 -9.50
C THR A 18 10.53 -27.37 -8.20
N ALA A 19 11.29 -27.91 -7.24
CA ALA A 19 11.58 -27.23 -5.97
C ALA A 19 12.58 -26.08 -6.09
N SER A 20 13.36 -26.03 -7.17
CA SER A 20 14.43 -25.02 -7.37
C SER A 20 13.93 -23.65 -7.84
N PHE A 21 12.66 -23.54 -8.24
CA PHE A 21 12.04 -22.29 -8.71
C PHE A 21 10.96 -21.79 -7.74
N ALA A 22 11.00 -22.21 -6.48
CA ALA A 22 10.18 -21.63 -5.43
C ALA A 22 10.66 -20.20 -5.14
N PHE A 23 10.19 -19.27 -5.96
CA PHE A 23 9.87 -17.88 -5.64
C PHE A 23 10.86 -17.21 -4.68
N LYS A 24 11.96 -16.67 -5.23
CA LYS A 24 12.44 -15.37 -4.78
C LYS A 24 11.38 -14.32 -5.15
N ALA A 25 10.23 -14.36 -4.47
CA ALA A 25 9.38 -13.19 -4.41
C ALA A 25 10.24 -12.09 -3.76
N PRO A 26 10.37 -10.90 -4.36
CA PRO A 26 10.99 -9.79 -3.66
C PRO A 26 10.25 -9.66 -2.34
N ALA A 27 10.97 -9.82 -1.23
CA ALA A 27 10.41 -9.59 0.08
C ALA A 27 9.68 -8.24 0.00
N PRO A 28 8.40 -8.15 0.41
CA PRO A 28 7.71 -6.87 0.42
C PRO A 28 8.61 -5.94 1.20
N ILE A 29 9.12 -4.91 0.52
CA ILE A 29 9.95 -3.90 1.13
C ILE A 29 9.10 -3.40 2.29
N LYS A 30 9.49 -3.76 3.52
CA LYS A 30 8.90 -3.20 4.73
C LYS A 30 9.43 -1.77 4.77
N HIS A 31 8.85 -0.91 3.92
CA HIS A 31 8.86 0.52 4.15
C HIS A 31 8.39 0.67 5.59
N GLY A 32 9.29 1.15 6.46
CA GLY A 32 9.00 1.26 7.90
C GLY A 32 7.65 1.94 8.03
N LYS A 33 6.72 1.32 8.78
CA LYS A 33 5.31 1.74 8.86
C LYS A 33 5.24 3.26 8.90
N PHE A 34 4.89 3.87 7.78
CA PHE A 34 4.79 5.32 7.73
C PHE A 34 3.70 5.71 8.71
N ALA A 35 3.91 6.80 9.45
CA ALA A 35 2.95 7.22 10.45
C ALA A 35 1.65 7.60 9.73
N VAL A 36 0.56 6.87 10.01
CA VAL A 36 -0.76 7.23 9.51
C VAL A 36 -1.25 8.46 10.27
N ALA A 37 -1.53 9.54 9.55
CA ALA A 37 -1.98 10.79 10.11
C ALA A 37 -3.12 11.39 9.29
N TRP A 38 -3.76 12.40 9.87
CA TRP A 38 -4.71 13.25 9.15
C TRP A 38 -3.97 14.45 8.56
N PHE A 39 -4.37 14.82 7.35
CA PHE A 39 -3.86 15.99 6.65
C PHE A 39 -5.02 16.88 6.22
N LEU A 40 -5.00 18.13 6.65
CA LEU A 40 -5.99 19.15 6.31
C LEU A 40 -5.70 19.69 4.91
N TYR A 41 -6.70 19.75 4.06
CA TYR A 41 -6.63 20.31 2.73
C TYR A 41 -6.69 21.85 2.79
N ASN A 42 -5.77 22.51 2.10
CA ASN A 42 -5.60 23.98 2.12
C ASN A 42 -6.15 24.70 0.86
N GLY A 43 -6.79 23.97 -0.07
CA GLY A 43 -7.41 24.56 -1.27
C GLY A 43 -6.57 24.51 -2.56
N GLY A 44 -5.38 23.90 -2.55
CA GLY A 44 -4.57 23.67 -3.76
C GLY A 44 -5.03 22.47 -4.61
N PRO A 45 -4.26 22.00 -5.60
CA PRO A 45 -4.61 20.80 -6.37
C PRO A 45 -4.67 19.54 -5.48
N ALA A 46 -5.80 18.81 -5.48
CA ALA A 46 -6.02 17.68 -4.56
C ALA A 46 -5.06 16.48 -4.77
N ASN A 47 -4.37 16.43 -5.91
CA ASN A 47 -3.36 15.43 -6.24
C ASN A 47 -1.92 15.87 -5.90
N GLN A 48 -1.73 17.01 -5.23
CA GLN A 48 -0.42 17.48 -4.78
C GLN A 48 -0.31 17.42 -3.26
N ALA A 49 0.79 16.85 -2.77
CA ALA A 49 1.03 16.68 -1.34
C ALA A 49 1.14 18.03 -0.60
N SER A 50 1.64 19.06 -1.29
CA SER A 50 1.72 20.45 -0.82
C SER A 50 0.37 21.11 -0.56
N SER A 51 -0.72 20.54 -1.08
CA SER A 51 -2.09 21.00 -0.81
C SER A 51 -2.62 20.52 0.54
N TYR A 52 -1.79 19.86 1.34
CA TYR A 52 -2.20 19.24 2.59
C TYR A 52 -1.20 19.53 3.69
N ASN A 53 -1.70 19.82 4.89
CA ASN A 53 -0.88 20.01 6.08
C ASN A 53 -1.25 19.00 7.15
N LYS A 54 -0.26 18.31 7.72
CA LYS A 54 -0.45 17.38 8.83
C LYS A 54 -1.08 18.08 10.01
N THR A 55 -2.06 17.42 10.61
CA THR A 55 -2.69 17.84 11.86
C THR A 55 -2.42 16.82 12.96
N SER A 56 -2.42 17.27 14.21
CA SER A 56 -2.15 16.44 15.40
C SER A 56 -3.31 15.51 15.79
N GLY A 57 -4.39 15.47 15.01
CA GLY A 57 -5.56 14.63 15.27
C GLY A 57 -6.62 14.73 14.18
N THR A 58 -7.79 14.14 14.42
CA THR A 58 -8.90 14.19 13.46
C THR A 58 -9.37 15.64 13.29
N PRO A 59 -9.34 16.20 12.07
CA PRO A 59 -9.72 17.58 11.84
C PRO A 59 -11.24 17.75 11.92
N SER A 60 -11.66 18.91 12.45
CA SER A 60 -13.03 19.38 12.37
C SER A 60 -13.24 20.07 11.02
N CYS A 61 -14.16 19.55 10.21
CA CYS A 61 -14.41 20.00 8.85
C CYS A 61 -15.67 20.88 8.80
N ASN A 62 -15.52 22.15 9.15
CA ASN A 62 -16.61 23.14 9.08
C ASN A 62 -16.38 24.06 7.88
N GLY A 63 -17.32 24.15 6.94
CA GLY A 63 -17.16 24.99 5.76
C GLY A 63 -18.01 24.53 4.57
N ASN A 64 -17.77 25.12 3.40
CA ASN A 64 -18.52 24.77 2.20
C ASN A 64 -17.57 24.39 1.05
N GLY A 65 -16.99 23.19 1.14
CA GLY A 65 -16.00 22.70 0.17
C GLY A 65 -16.08 21.19 -0.06
N ALA A 66 -15.56 20.75 -1.21
CA ALA A 66 -15.65 19.35 -1.65
C ALA A 66 -14.71 18.39 -0.88
N LEU A 67 -13.61 18.91 -0.33
CA LEU A 67 -12.59 18.16 0.41
C LEU A 67 -12.08 19.01 1.56
N CYS A 68 -12.05 18.46 2.75
CA CYS A 68 -11.53 19.11 3.95
C CYS A 68 -10.24 18.46 4.44
N ALA A 69 -10.19 17.13 4.46
CA ALA A 69 -9.03 16.41 4.96
C ALA A 69 -8.96 15.00 4.40
N ILE A 70 -7.77 14.42 4.45
CA ILE A 70 -7.52 13.02 4.10
C ILE A 70 -6.72 12.34 5.20
N ARG A 71 -6.90 11.03 5.34
CA ARG A 71 -6.10 10.21 6.25
C ARG A 71 -5.26 9.24 5.45
N GLY A 72 -3.98 9.18 5.77
CA GLY A 72 -3.09 8.23 5.13
C GLY A 72 -1.68 8.29 5.68
N GLU A 73 -0.78 7.60 5.01
CA GLU A 73 0.64 7.56 5.34
C GLU A 73 1.33 8.89 4.99
N GLU A 74 2.23 9.33 5.87
CA GLU A 74 3.10 10.49 5.63
C GLU A 74 4.26 10.14 4.70
N ASP A 75 4.55 11.02 3.74
CA ASP A 75 5.82 10.97 2.99
C ASP A 75 6.91 11.33 3.98
N GLY A 76 7.76 10.37 4.38
CA GLY A 76 8.68 10.40 5.54
C GLY A 76 9.68 11.56 5.63
N THR A 77 9.55 12.58 4.79
CA THR A 77 10.36 13.80 4.73
C THR A 77 9.61 15.05 5.20
N SER A 78 8.28 15.02 5.37
CA SER A 78 7.51 16.25 5.68
C SER A 78 6.07 15.90 6.01
N GLY A 79 5.41 16.70 6.86
CA GLY A 79 4.01 16.59 7.28
C GLY A 79 2.97 16.71 6.16
N HIS A 80 3.14 15.91 5.12
CA HIS A 80 2.40 15.81 3.88
C HIS A 80 2.09 14.32 3.64
N PRO A 81 0.94 14.03 3.04
CA PRO A 81 0.56 12.67 2.68
C PRO A 81 1.47 12.12 1.57
N MET A 82 1.68 10.81 1.55
CA MET A 82 2.30 10.13 0.42
C MET A 82 1.48 10.34 -0.86
N ALA A 83 2.17 10.42 -2.00
CA ALA A 83 1.52 10.57 -3.30
C ALA A 83 0.50 9.46 -3.60
N SER A 84 0.76 8.23 -3.12
CA SER A 84 -0.17 7.09 -3.23
C SER A 84 -1.52 7.41 -2.59
N VAL A 85 -1.53 7.97 -1.39
CA VAL A 85 -2.75 8.34 -0.63
C VAL A 85 -3.61 9.33 -1.42
N LEU A 86 -3.00 10.24 -2.19
CA LEU A 86 -3.71 11.26 -2.96
C LEU A 86 -4.52 10.67 -4.11
N THR A 87 -3.99 9.62 -4.74
CA THR A 87 -4.60 8.95 -5.89
C THR A 87 -5.40 7.71 -5.52
N ASP A 88 -5.22 7.19 -4.30
CA ASP A 88 -5.91 6.00 -3.83
C ASP A 88 -7.41 6.30 -3.62
N PRO A 89 -8.31 5.53 -4.27
CA PRO A 89 -9.75 5.66 -4.09
C PRO A 89 -10.23 5.23 -2.70
N ASP A 90 -9.49 4.36 -2.01
CA ASP A 90 -9.83 3.83 -0.69
C ASP A 90 -9.34 4.73 0.45
N THR A 91 -8.60 5.80 0.14
CA THR A 91 -8.20 6.82 1.11
C THR A 91 -9.43 7.41 1.80
N GLU A 92 -9.40 7.44 3.13
CA GLU A 92 -10.45 8.08 3.92
C GLU A 92 -10.41 9.60 3.70
N ARG A 93 -11.46 10.16 3.08
CA ARG A 93 -11.60 11.59 2.79
C ARG A 93 -12.77 12.18 3.56
N ARG A 94 -12.55 13.31 4.22
CA ARG A 94 -13.60 14.12 4.84
C ARG A 94 -13.97 15.27 3.93
N LYS A 95 -15.28 15.50 3.78
CA LYS A 95 -15.85 16.69 3.15
C LYS A 95 -16.20 17.71 4.23
N PHE A 96 -16.37 18.96 3.85
CA PHE A 96 -16.97 19.93 4.76
C PHE A 96 -18.47 19.63 4.93
N ASN A 97 -18.97 19.78 6.16
CA ASN A 97 -20.39 19.72 6.49
C ASN A 97 -21.04 21.10 6.44
#